data_AF-A0A2S9XB92-F1
#
_entry.id   AF-A0A2S9XB92-F1
#
_cell.length_a   1.000
_cell.length_b   1.000
_cell.length_c   1.000
_cell.angle_alpha   90.00
_cell.angle_beta   90.00
_cell.angle_gamma   90.00
#
_symmetry.space_group_name_H-M   'P 1'
#
loop_
_entity.id
_entity.type
_entity.pdbx_description
1 polymer ?
#
loop_
_entity_poly.entity_id
_entity_poly.type
_entity_poly.pdbx_seq_one_letter_code
_entity_poly.pdbx_strand_id
1 'polypeptide(L)'
;MTRSDYYTEHLDEQLDEHGDITPPWAKFPSYEAGSIGWRMGAGETWLCFVSAFLDRLGEDPSAREAYLRRHPPAPHTWTEWVSSVLDTSERDDDDDDDNDDDDDDDAAMLAELEARGLVAADASYDCWRALNPSPGWPWEWGEDILKVARHYTRELSFWSRQVIVDRPTVPAVPATAPASWDPVVHVLRGARPEPALNQGLVALTTFLAAGWPPAPWTCGLEIASFEDSFDDDMGYADAFRLWLMSAFDDRPTLARYLATQREAPEAWRAWLSEQVFLPGSRARSA
;
A
#
# COMPACT_ATOMS: atom_id res chain seq x y z
N MET A 1 29.44 1.29 20.46
CA MET A 1 28.73 0.77 19.28
C MET A 1 27.68 1.81 18.94
N THR A 2 27.88 2.54 17.85
CA THR A 2 26.87 3.43 17.29
C THR A 2 25.72 2.60 16.71
N ARG A 3 24.58 3.25 16.44
CA ARG A 3 23.48 2.60 15.74
C ARG A 3 23.90 2.09 14.35
N SER A 4 24.78 2.81 13.66
CA SER A 4 25.31 2.40 12.35
C SER A 4 26.24 1.17 12.44
N ASP A 5 27.07 1.10 13.48
CA ASP A 5 27.97 -0.04 13.71
C ASP A 5 27.17 -1.35 13.86
N TYR A 6 26.06 -1.31 14.58
CA TYR A 6 25.21 -2.50 14.81
C TYR A 6 24.72 -3.12 13.49
N TYR A 7 24.14 -2.30 12.60
CA TYR A 7 23.57 -2.80 11.35
C TYR A 7 24.64 -3.30 10.39
N THR A 8 25.81 -2.66 10.38
CA THR A 8 26.95 -3.11 9.57
C THR A 8 27.47 -4.48 10.04
N GLU A 9 27.57 -4.67 11.37
CA GLU A 9 28.05 -5.92 11.97
C GLU A 9 27.09 -7.09 11.76
N HIS A 10 25.78 -6.84 11.75
CA HIS A 10 24.73 -7.89 11.63
C HIS A 10 24.14 -7.99 10.22
N LEU A 11 24.66 -7.25 9.23
CA LEU A 11 24.13 -7.24 7.87
C LEU A 11 24.15 -8.64 7.23
N ASP A 12 25.23 -9.39 7.42
CA ASP A 12 25.40 -10.72 6.80
C ASP A 12 24.31 -11.72 7.22
N GLU A 13 23.65 -11.51 8.37
CA GLU A 13 22.53 -12.32 8.83
C GLU A 13 21.23 -12.06 8.05
N GLN A 14 21.16 -10.91 7.37
CA GLN A 14 19.98 -10.47 6.62
C GLN A 14 20.12 -10.70 5.11
N LEU A 15 21.29 -11.11 4.63
CA LEU A 15 21.54 -11.38 3.22
C LEU A 15 21.01 -12.76 2.83
N ASP A 16 20.54 -12.87 1.58
CA ASP A 16 20.16 -14.15 0.98
C ASP A 16 21.38 -14.95 0.49
N GLU A 17 21.13 -16.09 -0.15
CA GLU A 17 22.18 -16.98 -0.68
C GLU A 17 23.04 -16.36 -1.79
N HIS A 18 22.59 -15.25 -2.38
CA HIS A 18 23.32 -14.49 -3.39
C HIS A 18 24.08 -13.29 -2.79
N GLY A 19 23.96 -13.08 -1.48
CA GLY A 19 24.57 -11.96 -0.79
C GLY A 19 23.79 -10.65 -0.97
N ASP A 20 22.51 -10.72 -1.34
CA ASP A 20 21.63 -9.55 -1.50
C ASP A 20 20.68 -9.38 -0.31
N ILE A 21 20.20 -8.16 -0.12
CA ILE A 21 19.12 -7.86 0.83
C ILE A 21 17.81 -7.62 0.09
N THR A 22 16.69 -8.14 0.60
CA THR A 22 15.38 -7.87 -0.01
C THR A 22 15.01 -6.37 0.12
N PRO A 23 14.58 -5.68 -0.96
CA PRO A 23 14.21 -4.28 -0.87
C PRO A 23 12.96 -4.06 -0.01
N PRO A 24 12.74 -2.85 0.52
CA PRO A 24 11.69 -2.58 1.51
C PRO A 24 10.28 -3.01 1.08
N TRP A 25 9.85 -2.65 -0.13
CA TRP A 25 8.52 -3.01 -0.66
C TRP A 25 8.34 -4.51 -0.86
N ALA A 26 9.42 -5.25 -1.14
CA ALA A 26 9.35 -6.70 -1.30
C ALA A 26 9.37 -7.41 0.06
N LYS A 27 10.03 -6.83 1.08
CA LYS A 27 10.05 -7.38 2.44
C LYS A 27 8.74 -7.13 3.21
N PHE A 28 8.20 -5.92 3.11
CA PHE A 28 6.97 -5.49 3.79
C PHE A 28 5.99 -4.87 2.78
N PRO A 29 5.42 -5.67 1.85
CA PRO A 29 4.54 -5.14 0.80
C PRO A 29 3.22 -4.56 1.34
N SER A 30 2.81 -4.95 2.55
CA SER A 30 1.65 -4.41 3.24
C SER A 30 1.91 -3.07 3.94
N TYR A 31 3.14 -2.56 3.96
CA TYR A 31 3.44 -1.23 4.50
C TYR A 31 3.39 -0.20 3.36
N GLU A 32 2.53 0.81 3.48
CA GLU A 32 2.53 1.92 2.54
C GLU A 32 3.85 2.70 2.62
N ALA A 33 4.29 3.27 1.50
CA ALA A 33 5.40 4.21 1.50
C ALA A 33 5.10 5.37 2.46
N GLY A 34 6.07 5.76 3.29
CA GLY A 34 5.89 6.84 4.28
C GLY A 34 4.99 6.51 5.48
N SER A 35 4.42 5.30 5.56
CA SER A 35 3.64 4.87 6.72
C SER A 35 4.45 4.85 8.02
N ILE A 36 3.75 4.91 9.15
CA ILE A 36 4.38 4.88 10.49
C ILE A 36 5.21 3.60 10.73
N GLY A 37 4.90 2.50 10.04
CA GLY A 37 5.65 1.24 10.12
C GLY A 37 7.11 1.36 9.68
N TRP A 38 7.43 2.36 8.85
CA TRP A 38 8.81 2.66 8.44
C TRP A 38 9.58 3.52 9.45
N ARG A 39 8.86 4.21 10.36
CA ARG A 39 9.44 5.11 11.35
C ARG A 39 9.53 4.47 12.74
N MET A 40 8.93 3.29 12.92
CA MET A 40 8.94 2.55 14.17
C MET A 40 8.90 1.04 13.90
N GLY A 41 9.68 0.28 14.68
CA GLY A 41 9.61 -1.18 14.71
C GLY A 41 10.35 -1.87 13.56
N ALA A 42 9.72 -2.89 12.96
CA ALA A 42 10.38 -3.79 12.01
C ALA A 42 10.77 -3.09 10.69
N GLY A 43 9.93 -2.17 10.19
CA GLY A 43 10.24 -1.42 8.96
C GLY A 43 11.43 -0.49 9.13
N GLU A 44 11.52 0.25 10.24
CA GLU A 44 12.68 1.11 10.55
C GLU A 44 13.97 0.28 10.64
N THR A 45 13.92 -0.84 11.36
CA THR A 45 15.05 -1.76 11.51
C THR A 45 15.52 -2.26 10.14
N TRP A 46 14.59 -2.62 9.25
CA TRP A 46 14.92 -3.09 7.92
C TRP A 46 15.51 -2.01 7.01
N LEU A 47 14.97 -0.79 7.05
CA LEU A 47 15.56 0.35 6.32
C LEU A 47 17.00 0.62 6.73
N CYS A 48 17.33 0.43 8.01
CA CYS A 48 18.70 0.58 8.48
C CYS A 48 19.64 -0.53 7.94
N PHE A 49 19.17 -1.78 7.83
CA PHE A 49 19.94 -2.84 7.17
C PHE A 49 20.10 -2.58 5.67
N VAL A 50 19.06 -2.12 4.98
CA VAL A 50 19.12 -1.75 3.56
C VAL A 50 20.10 -0.58 3.36
N SER A 51 20.10 0.42 4.23
CA SER A 51 21.08 1.51 4.21
C SER A 51 22.51 0.97 4.33
N ALA A 52 22.79 0.13 5.33
CA ALA A 52 24.12 -0.46 5.52
C ALA A 52 24.55 -1.33 4.32
N PHE A 53 23.59 -1.99 3.66
CA PHE A 53 23.84 -2.73 2.43
C PHE A 53 24.20 -1.82 1.26
N LEU A 54 23.45 -0.74 1.06
CA LEU A 54 23.73 0.24 -0.01
C LEU A 54 25.07 0.94 0.20
N ASP A 55 25.44 1.24 1.46
CA ASP A 55 26.76 1.77 1.82
C ASP A 55 27.88 0.77 1.45
N ARG A 56 27.65 -0.52 1.68
CA ARG A 56 28.59 -1.60 1.30
C ARG A 56 28.69 -1.77 -0.22
N LEU A 57 27.59 -1.59 -0.94
CA LEU A 57 27.55 -1.64 -2.41
C LEU A 57 28.30 -0.46 -3.05
N GLY A 58 28.39 0.66 -2.32
CA GLY A 58 29.08 1.87 -2.74
C GLY A 58 28.20 2.79 -3.60
N GLU A 59 28.84 3.78 -4.22
CA GLU A 59 28.20 4.85 -5.00
C GLU A 59 28.16 4.57 -6.50
N ASP A 60 28.54 3.37 -6.97
CA ASP A 60 28.45 3.05 -8.40
C ASP A 60 26.98 2.92 -8.84
N PRO A 61 26.45 3.82 -9.69
CA PRO A 61 25.05 3.76 -10.12
C PRO A 61 24.73 2.47 -10.86
N SER A 62 25.72 1.88 -11.56
CA SER A 62 25.53 0.63 -12.29
C SER A 62 25.34 -0.56 -11.33
N ALA A 63 26.08 -0.57 -10.22
CA ALA A 63 25.95 -1.60 -9.19
C ALA A 63 24.60 -1.50 -8.48
N ARG A 64 24.16 -0.28 -8.15
CA ARG A 64 22.86 -0.01 -7.51
C ARG A 64 21.68 -0.33 -8.43
N GLU A 65 21.75 0.03 -9.71
CA GLU A 65 20.73 -0.38 -10.69
C GLU A 65 20.70 -1.90 -10.85
N ALA A 66 21.87 -2.56 -10.91
CA ALA A 66 21.94 -4.01 -10.99
C ALA A 66 21.28 -4.67 -9.77
N TYR A 67 21.44 -4.11 -8.57
CA TYR A 67 20.73 -4.54 -7.37
C TYR A 67 19.21 -4.44 -7.55
N LEU A 68 18.70 -3.27 -7.92
CA LEU A 68 17.27 -3.06 -8.15
C LEU A 68 16.69 -4.03 -9.19
N ARG A 69 17.42 -4.30 -10.28
CA ARG A 69 16.99 -5.24 -11.34
C ARG A 69 16.95 -6.71 -10.91
N ARG A 70 17.63 -7.11 -9.82
CA ARG A 70 17.57 -8.48 -9.30
C ARG A 70 16.32 -8.74 -8.48
N HIS A 71 15.61 -7.69 -8.07
CA HIS A 71 14.41 -7.76 -7.25
C HIS A 71 13.15 -7.41 -8.05
N PRO A 72 11.95 -7.72 -7.51
CA PRO A 72 10.71 -7.19 -8.08
C PRO A 72 10.75 -5.66 -8.17
N PRO A 73 10.18 -5.07 -9.24
CA PRO A 73 10.14 -3.63 -9.40
C PRO A 73 9.43 -2.99 -8.19
N ALA A 74 9.84 -1.78 -7.84
CA ALA A 74 9.17 -1.00 -6.80
C ALA A 74 7.76 -0.59 -7.25
N PRO A 75 6.78 -0.53 -6.34
CA PRO A 75 5.52 0.15 -6.65
C PRO A 75 5.75 1.63 -6.95
N HIS A 76 4.86 2.29 -7.70
CA HIS A 76 5.03 3.71 -8.04
C HIS A 76 5.20 4.62 -6.82
N THR A 77 4.56 4.28 -5.68
CA THR A 77 4.70 5.00 -4.40
C THR A 77 6.13 5.02 -3.84
N TRP A 78 7.06 4.23 -4.38
CA TRP A 78 8.47 4.17 -3.99
C TRP A 78 9.42 4.82 -5.03
N THR A 79 8.89 5.55 -6.01
CA THR A 79 9.68 6.16 -7.10
C THR A 79 10.79 7.07 -6.58
N GLU A 80 10.51 7.97 -5.64
CA GLU A 80 11.50 8.85 -5.03
C GLU A 80 12.64 8.08 -4.34
N TRP A 81 12.31 6.97 -3.67
CA TRP A 81 13.31 6.13 -3.02
C TRP A 81 14.20 5.42 -4.04
N VAL A 82 13.61 4.89 -5.12
CA VAL A 82 14.39 4.28 -6.20
C VAL A 82 15.31 5.30 -6.85
N SER A 83 14.82 6.52 -7.07
CA SER A 83 15.61 7.63 -7.58
C SER A 83 16.78 7.98 -6.65
N SER A 84 16.55 8.12 -5.34
CA SER A 84 17.61 8.43 -4.37
C SER A 84 18.63 7.29 -4.18
N VAL A 85 18.24 6.04 -4.45
CA VAL A 85 19.21 4.94 -4.54
C VAL A 85 20.12 5.12 -5.76
N LEU A 86 19.58 5.55 -6.90
CA LEU A 86 20.36 5.71 -8.13
C LEU A 86 21.19 6.99 -8.16
N ASP A 87 20.68 8.07 -7.58
CA ASP A 87 21.36 9.34 -7.47
C ASP A 87 22.31 9.35 -6.28
N THR A 88 23.60 9.21 -6.58
CA THR A 88 24.68 9.22 -5.60
C THR A 88 25.43 10.54 -5.59
N SER A 89 24.94 11.56 -6.31
CA SER A 89 25.56 12.88 -6.25
C SER A 89 25.29 13.51 -4.87
N GLU A 90 26.32 14.12 -4.26
CA GLU A 90 26.14 14.88 -3.03
C GLU A 90 25.09 15.98 -3.32
N ARG A 91 23.92 15.90 -2.67
CA ARG A 91 22.98 17.03 -2.64
C ARG A 91 23.72 18.17 -1.96
N ASP A 92 24.23 19.12 -2.74
CA ASP A 92 24.69 20.40 -2.21
C ASP A 92 23.49 21.02 -1.48
N ASP A 93 23.58 21.11 -0.15
CA ASP A 93 22.54 21.59 0.78
C ASP A 93 22.20 23.10 0.60
N ASP A 94 22.51 23.72 -0.55
CA ASP A 94 22.56 25.19 -0.73
C ASP A 94 21.51 25.78 -1.69
N ASP A 95 20.57 25.00 -2.24
CA ASP A 95 19.48 25.56 -3.08
C ASP A 95 18.12 25.49 -2.36
N ASP A 96 17.90 26.44 -1.45
CA ASP A 96 16.59 26.98 -1.08
C ASP A 96 15.98 27.69 -2.32
N ASP A 97 15.52 26.93 -3.32
CA ASP A 97 14.71 27.50 -4.41
C ASP A 97 13.31 26.87 -4.40
N ASP A 98 12.36 27.63 -3.88
CA ASP A 98 10.91 27.39 -3.92
C ASP A 98 10.41 27.34 -5.38
N ASN A 99 10.71 26.26 -6.11
CA ASN A 99 10.28 26.08 -7.49
C ASN A 99 8.97 25.27 -7.53
N ASP A 100 7.86 25.95 -7.80
CA ASP A 100 6.52 25.39 -8.05
C ASP A 100 6.44 24.43 -9.28
N ASP A 101 7.57 23.97 -9.84
CA ASP A 101 7.69 23.09 -11.01
C ASP A 101 7.99 21.60 -10.67
N ASP A 102 8.07 21.23 -9.39
CA ASP A 102 8.40 19.87 -8.90
C ASP A 102 7.47 18.75 -9.47
N ASP A 103 6.22 19.07 -9.78
CA ASP A 103 5.22 18.08 -10.23
C ASP A 103 5.54 17.51 -11.63
N ASP A 104 6.12 18.31 -12.54
CA ASP A 104 6.48 17.87 -13.90
C ASP A 104 7.73 16.96 -13.87
N ASP A 105 8.63 17.20 -12.92
CA ASP A 105 9.84 16.38 -12.70
C ASP A 105 9.49 15.01 -12.11
N ASP A 106 8.52 14.93 -11.19
CA ASP A 106 8.04 13.66 -10.62
C ASP A 106 7.43 12.72 -11.65
N ALA A 107 6.61 13.26 -12.57
CA ALA A 107 5.99 12.47 -13.62
C ALA A 107 7.02 11.97 -14.65
N ALA A 108 8.01 12.80 -14.99
CA ALA A 108 9.10 12.41 -15.87
C ALA A 108 9.99 11.33 -15.23
N MET A 109 10.33 11.49 -13.95
CA MET A 109 11.08 10.52 -13.16
C MET A 109 10.36 9.16 -13.10
N LEU A 110 9.06 9.16 -12.78
CA LEU A 110 8.25 7.94 -12.79
C LEU A 110 8.29 7.25 -14.16
N ALA A 111 8.05 8.00 -15.24
CA ALA A 111 8.03 7.45 -16.59
C ALA A 111 9.40 6.87 -17.01
N GLU A 112 10.50 7.52 -16.62
CA GLU A 112 11.86 7.03 -16.89
C GLU A 112 12.13 5.71 -16.14
N LEU A 113 11.86 5.68 -14.82
CA LEU A 113 12.10 4.50 -14.00
C LEU A 113 11.19 3.33 -14.40
N GLU A 114 9.95 3.61 -14.82
CA GLU A 114 9.04 2.59 -15.35
C GLU A 114 9.56 2.03 -16.68
N ALA A 115 10.02 2.89 -17.59
CA ALA A 115 10.62 2.47 -18.87
C ALA A 115 11.89 1.62 -18.66
N ARG A 116 12.63 1.85 -17.57
CA ARG A 116 13.79 1.05 -17.17
C ARG A 116 13.40 -0.27 -16.49
N GLY A 117 12.13 -0.42 -16.09
CA GLY A 117 11.59 -1.58 -15.38
C GLY A 117 11.97 -1.63 -13.90
N LEU A 118 12.28 -0.48 -13.30
CA LEU A 118 12.69 -0.35 -11.89
C LEU A 118 11.50 -0.06 -10.97
N VAL A 119 10.45 0.55 -11.52
CA VAL A 119 9.15 0.71 -10.87
C VAL A 119 8.05 0.12 -11.76
N ALA A 120 6.93 -0.28 -11.14
CA ALA A 120 5.77 -0.82 -11.85
C ALA A 120 4.47 -0.58 -11.08
N ALA A 121 3.37 -0.52 -11.83
CA ALA A 121 2.02 -0.48 -11.27
C ALA A 121 1.73 -1.77 -10.48
N ASP A 122 0.99 -1.64 -9.38
CA ASP A 122 0.46 -2.77 -8.58
C ASP A 122 1.54 -3.74 -8.02
N ALA A 123 2.81 -3.35 -8.01
CA ALA A 123 3.93 -4.24 -7.68
C ALA A 123 3.90 -4.77 -6.23
N SER A 124 3.36 -4.01 -5.28
CA SER A 124 3.26 -4.47 -3.89
C SER A 124 2.30 -5.63 -3.73
N TYR A 125 1.21 -5.65 -4.52
CA TYR A 125 0.27 -6.77 -4.48
C TYR A 125 0.96 -8.05 -4.97
N ASP A 126 1.73 -7.98 -6.04
CA ASP A 126 2.48 -9.13 -6.56
C ASP A 126 3.54 -9.61 -5.55
N CYS A 127 4.26 -8.69 -4.89
CA CYS A 127 5.17 -9.03 -3.80
C CYS A 127 4.43 -9.71 -2.63
N TRP A 128 3.29 -9.16 -2.22
CA TRP A 128 2.48 -9.74 -1.15
C TRP A 128 2.00 -11.15 -1.49
N ARG A 129 1.56 -11.38 -2.73
CA ARG A 129 1.15 -12.72 -3.20
C ARG A 129 2.29 -13.72 -3.21
N ALA A 130 3.49 -13.30 -3.60
CA ALA A 130 4.68 -14.15 -3.60
C ALA A 130 5.03 -14.60 -2.16
N LEU A 131 4.87 -13.71 -1.18
CA LEU A 131 5.05 -14.03 0.24
C LEU A 131 3.89 -14.84 0.83
N ASN A 132 2.69 -14.73 0.27
CA ASN A 132 1.46 -15.33 0.77
C ASN A 132 0.77 -16.21 -0.29
N PRO A 133 1.38 -17.33 -0.71
CA PRO A 133 0.80 -18.21 -1.73
C PRO A 133 -0.49 -18.90 -1.28
N SER A 134 -0.78 -18.90 0.02
CA SER A 134 -2.02 -19.40 0.61
C SER A 134 -2.31 -18.57 1.86
N PRO A 135 -2.82 -17.34 1.68
CA PRO A 135 -3.02 -16.44 2.81
C PRO A 135 -4.02 -17.06 3.78
N GLY A 136 -3.71 -16.94 5.08
CA GLY A 136 -4.63 -17.30 6.14
C GLY A 136 -5.88 -16.43 6.14
N TRP A 137 -6.82 -16.74 7.02
CA TRP A 137 -7.99 -15.88 7.20
C TRP A 137 -7.63 -14.64 8.01
N PRO A 138 -8.28 -13.48 7.78
CA PRO A 138 -7.91 -12.26 8.49
C PRO A 138 -8.17 -12.26 10.00
N TRP A 139 -8.83 -13.27 10.54
CA TRP A 139 -8.95 -13.44 11.99
C TRP A 139 -7.81 -14.28 12.60
N GLU A 140 -6.92 -14.86 11.79
CA GLU A 140 -5.77 -15.64 12.26
C GLU A 140 -4.60 -14.75 12.68
N TRP A 141 -4.50 -13.53 12.12
CA TRP A 141 -3.52 -12.52 12.53
C TRP A 141 -4.11 -11.44 13.49
N GLY A 142 -5.41 -11.49 13.80
CA GLY A 142 -6.07 -10.48 14.61
C GLY A 142 -7.52 -10.79 14.97
N GLU A 143 -7.81 -10.93 16.26
CA GLU A 143 -9.15 -11.32 16.73
C GLU A 143 -10.19 -10.19 16.57
N ASP A 144 -9.78 -8.92 16.63
CA ASP A 144 -10.68 -7.77 16.55
C ASP A 144 -10.73 -7.19 15.13
N ILE A 145 -11.90 -7.28 14.50
CA ILE A 145 -12.13 -6.77 13.15
C ILE A 145 -11.81 -5.28 13.03
N LEU A 146 -12.05 -4.47 14.07
CA LEU A 146 -11.80 -3.02 14.02
C LEU A 146 -10.30 -2.73 13.94
N LYS A 147 -9.50 -3.43 14.74
CA LYS A 147 -8.04 -3.28 14.73
C LYS A 147 -7.43 -3.76 13.42
N VAL A 148 -7.91 -4.88 12.88
CA VAL A 148 -7.42 -5.36 11.58
C VAL A 148 -7.81 -4.39 10.46
N ALA A 149 -9.06 -3.94 10.43
CA ALA A 149 -9.56 -2.96 9.45
C ALA A 149 -8.81 -1.62 9.50
N ARG A 150 -8.36 -1.19 10.69
CA ARG A 150 -7.69 0.10 10.87
C ARG A 150 -6.19 0.05 10.61
N HIS A 151 -5.51 -1.00 11.06
CA HIS A 151 -4.06 -1.07 11.07
C HIS A 151 -3.47 -1.99 9.99
N TYR A 152 -4.30 -2.82 9.36
CA TYR A 152 -3.90 -3.76 8.32
C TYR A 152 -4.76 -3.58 7.06
N THR A 153 -5.25 -2.35 6.81
CA THR A 153 -6.15 -2.00 5.71
C THR A 153 -5.62 -2.46 4.35
N ARG A 154 -4.34 -2.23 4.09
CA ARG A 154 -3.67 -2.64 2.86
C ARG A 154 -3.59 -4.15 2.72
N GLU A 155 -3.21 -4.84 3.80
CA GLU A 155 -3.11 -6.29 3.80
C GLU A 155 -4.48 -6.96 3.62
N LEU A 156 -5.52 -6.43 4.26
CA LEU A 156 -6.90 -6.82 4.02
C LEU A 156 -7.33 -6.58 2.58
N SER A 157 -6.89 -5.49 1.96
CA SER A 157 -7.18 -5.19 0.55
C SER A 157 -6.53 -6.22 -0.37
N PHE A 158 -5.30 -6.63 -0.10
CA PHE A 158 -4.62 -7.67 -0.85
C PHE A 158 -5.26 -9.04 -0.64
N TRP A 159 -5.57 -9.40 0.60
CA TRP A 159 -6.33 -10.61 0.91
C TRP A 159 -7.67 -10.67 0.16
N SER A 160 -8.43 -9.58 0.18
CA SER A 160 -9.71 -9.44 -0.53
C SER A 160 -9.59 -9.74 -2.02
N ARG A 161 -8.58 -9.14 -2.66
CA ARG A 161 -8.27 -9.36 -4.07
C ARG A 161 -7.92 -10.82 -4.36
N GLN A 162 -7.11 -11.43 -3.49
CA GLN A 162 -6.74 -12.84 -3.64
C GLN A 162 -7.95 -13.76 -3.54
N VAL A 163 -8.84 -13.52 -2.58
CA VAL A 163 -10.08 -14.30 -2.42
C VAL A 163 -10.97 -14.22 -3.67
N ILE A 164 -11.02 -13.07 -4.36
CA ILE A 164 -11.75 -12.95 -5.62
C ILE A 164 -11.09 -13.76 -6.74
N VAL A 165 -9.78 -13.58 -6.92
CA VAL A 165 -9.01 -14.24 -7.99
C VAL A 165 -9.05 -15.75 -7.85
N ASP A 166 -8.86 -16.23 -6.62
CA ASP A 166 -8.77 -17.65 -6.30
C ASP A 166 -10.11 -18.24 -5.87
N ARG A 167 -11.24 -17.52 -5.96
CA ARG A 167 -12.53 -17.96 -5.41
C ARG A 167 -12.89 -19.44 -5.70
N PRO A 168 -12.58 -20.02 -6.88
CA PRO A 168 -12.82 -21.44 -7.13
C PRO A 168 -11.97 -22.41 -6.29
N THR A 169 -10.82 -21.96 -5.79
CA THR A 169 -9.81 -22.72 -5.05
C THR A 169 -9.59 -22.24 -3.61
N VAL A 170 -10.25 -21.15 -3.19
CA VAL A 170 -10.21 -20.67 -1.80
C VAL A 170 -10.69 -21.78 -0.86
N PRO A 171 -9.96 -22.07 0.23
CA PRO A 171 -10.38 -23.04 1.23
C PRO A 171 -11.80 -22.76 1.73
N ALA A 172 -12.52 -23.81 2.14
CA ALA A 172 -13.82 -23.62 2.77
C ALA A 172 -13.68 -22.70 3.99
N VAL A 173 -14.60 -21.74 4.11
CA VAL A 173 -14.64 -20.81 5.25
C VAL A 173 -14.72 -21.64 6.54
N PRO A 174 -13.80 -21.44 7.50
CA PRO A 174 -13.78 -22.15 8.77
C PRO A 174 -15.15 -22.15 9.46
N ALA A 175 -15.41 -23.22 10.22
CA ALA A 175 -16.63 -23.33 11.01
C ALA A 175 -16.70 -22.26 12.11
N THR A 176 -15.54 -21.89 12.65
CA THR A 176 -15.37 -20.95 13.76
C THR A 176 -14.50 -19.76 13.35
N ALA A 177 -14.95 -18.56 13.69
CA ALA A 177 -14.18 -17.32 13.71
C ALA A 177 -14.53 -16.56 15.00
N PRO A 178 -13.72 -15.58 15.44
CA PRO A 178 -14.12 -14.69 16.54
C PRO A 178 -15.40 -13.94 16.20
N ALA A 179 -16.25 -13.66 17.19
CA ALA A 179 -17.59 -13.09 16.97
C ALA A 179 -17.59 -11.72 16.26
N SER A 180 -16.54 -10.93 16.44
CA SER A 180 -16.30 -9.67 15.71
C SER A 180 -16.29 -9.85 14.18
N TRP A 181 -15.94 -11.05 13.69
CA TRP A 181 -15.86 -11.40 12.28
C TRP A 181 -17.13 -12.02 11.71
N ASP A 182 -18.20 -12.16 12.50
CA ASP A 182 -19.46 -12.73 12.04
C ASP A 182 -19.97 -12.09 10.73
N PRO A 183 -19.97 -10.75 10.55
CA PRO A 183 -20.43 -10.14 9.29
C PRO A 183 -19.64 -10.61 8.06
N VAL A 184 -18.33 -10.77 8.21
CA VAL A 184 -17.40 -11.23 7.14
C VAL A 184 -17.65 -12.70 6.82
N VAL A 185 -17.77 -13.55 7.84
CA VAL A 185 -18.03 -14.99 7.67
C VAL A 185 -19.35 -15.24 6.93
N HIS A 186 -20.40 -14.47 7.22
CA HIS A 186 -21.68 -14.59 6.53
C HIS A 186 -21.53 -14.30 5.03
N VAL A 187 -20.81 -13.23 4.67
CA VAL A 187 -20.56 -12.85 3.27
C VAL A 187 -19.71 -13.90 2.55
N LEU A 188 -18.65 -14.39 3.17
CA LEU A 188 -17.80 -15.44 2.59
C LEU A 188 -18.57 -16.76 2.36
N ARG A 189 -19.59 -17.04 3.18
CA ARG A 189 -20.52 -18.17 2.99
C ARG A 189 -21.62 -17.92 1.96
N GLY A 190 -21.58 -16.79 1.26
CA GLY A 190 -22.47 -16.45 0.14
C GLY A 190 -23.63 -15.51 0.49
N ALA A 191 -23.68 -14.96 1.71
CA ALA A 191 -24.65 -13.92 2.01
C ALA A 191 -24.32 -12.63 1.25
N ARG A 192 -25.35 -11.82 0.98
CA ARG A 192 -25.17 -10.47 0.44
C ARG A 192 -24.58 -9.56 1.54
N PRO A 193 -23.60 -8.69 1.24
CA PRO A 193 -23.12 -7.72 2.21
C PRO A 193 -24.20 -6.67 2.51
N GLU A 194 -24.62 -6.58 3.78
CA GLU A 194 -25.56 -5.58 4.29
C GLU A 194 -25.04 -4.95 5.60
N PRO A 195 -23.84 -4.34 5.60
CA PRO A 195 -23.27 -3.79 6.82
C PRO A 195 -23.95 -2.48 7.26
N ALA A 196 -23.87 -2.19 8.55
CA ALA A 196 -24.27 -0.89 9.09
C ALA A 196 -23.22 0.17 8.72
N LEU A 197 -23.60 1.15 7.88
CA LEU A 197 -22.65 2.15 7.34
C LEU A 197 -22.12 3.15 8.38
N ASN A 198 -22.75 3.23 9.55
CA ASN A 198 -22.24 3.98 10.71
C ASN A 198 -21.19 3.19 11.53
N GLN A 199 -20.84 1.96 11.11
CA GLN A 199 -19.73 1.17 11.62
C GLN A 199 -18.72 0.99 10.49
N GLY A 200 -18.04 2.07 10.12
CA GLY A 200 -17.28 2.18 8.86
C GLY A 200 -16.26 1.06 8.66
N LEU A 201 -15.48 0.74 9.69
CA LEU A 201 -14.45 -0.31 9.63
C LEU A 201 -15.05 -1.72 9.44
N VAL A 202 -16.18 -2.02 10.09
CA VAL A 202 -16.91 -3.28 9.91
C VAL A 202 -17.49 -3.33 8.50
N ALA A 203 -18.07 -2.23 8.03
CA ALA A 203 -18.64 -2.13 6.69
C ALA A 203 -17.59 -2.32 5.60
N LEU A 204 -16.45 -1.63 5.70
CA LEU A 204 -15.30 -1.78 4.82
C LEU A 204 -14.87 -3.25 4.72
N THR A 205 -14.63 -3.90 5.85
CA THR A 205 -14.15 -5.29 5.89
C THR A 205 -15.19 -6.27 5.32
N THR A 206 -16.47 -6.02 5.60
CA THR A 206 -17.59 -6.82 5.06
C THR A 206 -17.68 -6.68 3.53
N PHE A 207 -17.46 -5.49 2.98
CA PHE A 207 -17.46 -5.30 1.53
C PHE A 207 -16.20 -5.87 0.86
N LEU A 208 -15.03 -5.77 1.50
CA LEU A 208 -13.81 -6.46 1.05
C LEU A 208 -14.05 -7.97 0.96
N ALA A 209 -14.68 -8.58 1.96
CA ALA A 209 -15.07 -10.00 1.89
C ALA A 209 -15.98 -10.35 0.69
N ALA A 210 -16.78 -9.40 0.20
CA ALA A 210 -17.60 -9.54 -1.00
C ALA A 210 -16.82 -9.27 -2.31
N GLY A 211 -15.66 -8.63 -2.21
CA GLY A 211 -14.68 -8.45 -3.26
C GLY A 211 -14.06 -7.05 -3.30
N TRP A 212 -14.88 -6.02 -3.47
CA TRP A 212 -14.42 -4.64 -3.50
C TRP A 212 -15.39 -3.75 -2.72
N PRO A 213 -14.89 -2.79 -1.91
CA PRO A 213 -15.74 -1.83 -1.25
C PRO A 213 -16.45 -0.96 -2.29
N PRO A 214 -17.79 -0.85 -2.25
CA PRO A 214 -18.51 0.09 -3.08
C PRO A 214 -18.17 1.51 -2.64
N ALA A 215 -18.09 2.44 -3.59
CA ALA A 215 -17.88 3.84 -3.25
C ALA A 215 -19.04 4.40 -2.37
N PRO A 216 -18.78 5.36 -1.45
CA PRO A 216 -19.78 5.90 -0.54
C PRO A 216 -21.07 6.37 -1.23
N TRP A 217 -20.96 7.07 -2.36
CA TRP A 217 -22.11 7.54 -3.14
C TRP A 217 -22.93 6.40 -3.79
N THR A 218 -22.32 5.24 -4.02
CA THR A 218 -23.04 4.04 -4.48
C THR A 218 -23.90 3.46 -3.35
N CYS A 219 -23.54 3.73 -2.10
CA CYS A 219 -24.30 3.36 -0.91
C CYS A 219 -25.34 4.42 -0.49
N GLY A 220 -25.46 5.52 -1.25
CA GLY A 220 -26.36 6.63 -0.91
C GLY A 220 -25.83 7.58 0.16
N LEU A 221 -24.52 7.55 0.43
CA LEU A 221 -23.89 8.52 1.32
C LEU A 221 -23.58 9.83 0.57
N GLU A 222 -23.90 10.94 1.23
CA GLU A 222 -23.55 12.28 0.78
C GLU A 222 -22.15 12.65 1.27
N ILE A 223 -21.53 13.66 0.65
CA ILE A 223 -20.19 14.10 1.05
C ILE A 223 -20.14 14.57 2.52
N ALA A 224 -21.26 15.07 3.04
CA ALA A 224 -21.40 15.48 4.44
C ALA A 224 -21.32 14.31 5.44
N SER A 225 -21.32 13.06 4.97
CA SER A 225 -21.05 11.88 5.79
C SER A 225 -19.57 11.61 6.01
N PHE A 226 -18.67 12.34 5.34
CA PHE A 226 -17.24 12.32 5.62
C PHE A 226 -16.94 13.32 6.73
N GLU A 227 -16.38 12.82 7.84
CA GLU A 227 -16.09 13.61 9.04
C GLU A 227 -14.59 13.81 9.28
N ASP A 228 -13.74 13.20 8.44
CA ASP A 228 -12.29 13.11 8.62
C ASP A 228 -11.91 12.49 9.98
N SER A 229 -12.72 11.53 10.42
CA SER A 229 -12.48 10.78 11.65
C SER A 229 -11.58 9.58 11.39
N PHE A 230 -10.59 9.39 12.25
CA PHE A 230 -9.76 8.19 12.24
C PHE A 230 -10.07 7.25 13.39
N ASP A 231 -11.11 7.49 14.18
CA ASP A 231 -11.45 6.66 15.35
C ASP A 231 -12.16 5.34 14.98
N ASP A 232 -12.20 4.40 15.94
CA ASP A 232 -12.74 3.05 15.69
C ASP A 232 -14.25 3.07 15.39
N ASP A 233 -14.94 4.17 15.70
CA ASP A 233 -16.36 4.41 15.46
C ASP A 233 -16.65 5.27 14.20
N MET A 234 -15.65 5.49 13.35
CA MET A 234 -15.79 6.27 12.11
C MET A 234 -16.88 5.75 11.18
N GLY A 235 -17.43 6.65 10.35
CA GLY A 235 -18.39 6.31 9.32
C GLY A 235 -17.75 5.58 8.13
N TYR A 236 -18.58 4.97 7.27
CA TYR A 236 -18.08 4.28 6.09
C TYR A 236 -17.36 5.20 5.10
N ALA A 237 -17.71 6.48 5.01
CA ALA A 237 -16.99 7.44 4.16
C ALA A 237 -15.53 7.62 4.62
N ASP A 238 -15.29 7.72 5.92
CA ASP A 238 -13.94 7.84 6.49
C ASP A 238 -13.15 6.53 6.32
N ALA A 239 -13.78 5.39 6.60
CA ALA A 239 -13.16 4.08 6.39
C ALA A 239 -12.81 3.84 4.91
N PHE A 240 -13.65 4.33 3.99
CA PHE A 240 -13.40 4.28 2.57
C PHE A 240 -12.19 5.15 2.17
N ARG A 241 -12.03 6.34 2.77
CA ARG A 241 -10.83 7.16 2.58
C ARG A 241 -9.58 6.45 3.07
N LEU A 242 -9.62 5.89 4.29
CA LEU A 242 -8.52 5.10 4.84
C LEU A 242 -8.13 3.98 3.86
N TRP A 243 -9.11 3.27 3.33
CA TRP A 243 -8.88 2.23 2.32
C TRP A 243 -8.26 2.76 1.03
N LEU A 244 -8.75 3.87 0.47
CA LEU A 244 -8.21 4.47 -0.75
C LEU A 244 -6.73 4.84 -0.60
N MET A 245 -6.34 5.39 0.56
CA MET A 245 -4.95 5.76 0.84
C MET A 245 -4.01 4.56 0.96
N SER A 246 -4.56 3.39 1.33
CA SER A 246 -3.80 2.19 1.63
C SER A 246 -3.75 1.18 0.47
N ALA A 247 -4.81 1.07 -0.33
CA ALA A 247 -5.02 -0.08 -1.20
C ALA A 247 -4.35 0.01 -2.58
N PHE A 248 -3.95 1.21 -3.01
CA PHE A 248 -3.48 1.47 -4.36
C PHE A 248 -2.05 2.01 -4.36
N ASP A 249 -1.26 1.54 -5.31
CA ASP A 249 0.08 2.05 -5.56
C ASP A 249 0.14 3.03 -6.72
N ASP A 250 -0.87 2.99 -7.59
CA ASP A 250 -0.83 3.64 -8.89
C ASP A 250 -2.22 4.08 -9.36
N ARG A 251 -2.21 5.13 -10.20
CA ARG A 251 -3.42 5.72 -10.78
C ARG A 251 -4.17 4.78 -11.72
N PRO A 252 -3.52 4.03 -12.63
CA PRO A 252 -4.22 3.06 -13.47
C PRO A 252 -5.06 2.05 -12.67
N THR A 253 -4.56 1.54 -11.55
CA THR A 253 -5.28 0.58 -10.70
C THR A 253 -6.45 1.23 -9.99
N LEU A 254 -6.27 2.43 -9.43
CA LEU A 254 -7.37 3.21 -8.86
C LEU A 254 -8.45 3.54 -9.90
N ALA A 255 -8.05 3.98 -11.11
CA ALA A 255 -8.97 4.33 -12.18
C ALA A 255 -9.79 3.13 -12.65
N ARG A 256 -9.16 1.94 -12.76
CA ARG A 256 -9.89 0.69 -13.04
C ARG A 256 -10.92 0.39 -11.96
N TYR A 257 -10.58 0.56 -10.68
CA TYR A 257 -11.53 0.41 -9.59
C TYR A 257 -12.70 1.41 -9.73
N LEU A 258 -12.42 2.71 -9.88
CA LEU A 258 -13.46 3.75 -9.99
C LEU A 258 -14.37 3.53 -11.21
N ALA A 259 -13.84 3.00 -12.32
CA ALA A 259 -14.63 2.67 -13.50
C ALA A 259 -15.65 1.53 -13.26
N THR A 260 -15.48 0.72 -12.21
CA THR A 260 -16.48 -0.28 -11.80
C THR A 260 -17.61 0.30 -10.94
N GLN A 261 -17.44 1.53 -10.45
CA GLN A 261 -18.40 2.18 -9.58
C GLN A 261 -19.45 2.93 -10.39
N ARG A 262 -20.57 3.29 -9.74
CA ARG A 262 -21.47 4.29 -10.29
C ARG A 262 -20.71 5.62 -10.43
N GLU A 263 -21.06 6.43 -11.44
CA GLU A 263 -20.47 7.75 -11.61
C GLU A 263 -20.56 8.57 -10.32
N ALA A 264 -19.41 9.07 -9.87
CA ALA A 264 -19.30 9.90 -8.67
C ALA A 264 -19.99 11.25 -8.90
N PRO A 265 -20.85 11.71 -7.97
CA PRO A 265 -21.35 13.08 -7.96
C PRO A 265 -20.20 14.10 -7.94
N GLU A 266 -20.47 15.33 -8.38
CA GLU A 266 -19.45 16.40 -8.48
C GLU A 266 -18.68 16.62 -7.18
N ALA A 267 -19.37 16.70 -6.05
CA ALA A 267 -18.74 16.86 -4.74
C ALA A 267 -17.77 15.72 -4.39
N TRP A 268 -18.13 14.47 -4.73
CA TRP A 268 -17.26 13.31 -4.53
C TRP A 268 -16.07 13.29 -5.49
N ARG A 269 -16.23 13.78 -6.72
CA ARG A 269 -15.09 13.94 -7.66
C ARG A 269 -14.10 14.97 -7.17
N ALA A 270 -14.58 16.12 -6.69
CA ALA A 270 -13.71 17.14 -6.09
C ALA A 270 -12.96 16.57 -4.88
N TRP A 271 -13.68 15.89 -3.98
CA TRP A 271 -13.08 15.22 -2.83
C TRP A 271 -12.03 14.17 -3.21
N LEU A 272 -12.28 13.33 -4.21
CA LEU A 272 -11.29 12.33 -4.67
C LEU A 272 -9.99 12.99 -5.14
N SER A 273 -10.10 14.07 -5.90
CA SER A 273 -8.93 14.83 -6.38
C SER A 273 -8.14 15.48 -5.24
N GLU A 274 -8.81 15.86 -4.15
CA GLU A 274 -8.19 16.47 -2.97
C GLU A 274 -7.60 15.44 -2.00
N GLN A 275 -8.18 14.25 -1.91
CA GLN A 275 -7.83 13.28 -0.86
C GLN A 275 -6.92 12.14 -1.33
N VAL A 276 -6.81 11.90 -2.64
CA VAL A 276 -6.04 10.77 -3.18
C VAL A 276 -4.78 11.24 -3.87
N PHE A 277 -3.67 11.12 -3.15
CA PHE A 277 -2.33 11.43 -3.62
C PHE A 277 -1.63 10.14 -4.06
N LEU A 278 -1.43 10.00 -5.37
CA LEU A 278 -0.70 8.87 -5.97
C LEU A 278 0.26 9.42 -7.01
N PRO A 279 1.50 8.94 -7.10
CA PRO A 279 2.50 9.42 -8.06
C PRO A 279 1.93 9.57 -9.48
N GLY A 280 2.31 10.66 -10.16
CA GLY A 280 1.59 11.15 -11.35
C GLY A 280 0.33 11.98 -11.03
N SER A 281 0.21 12.41 -9.77
CA SER A 281 -0.60 13.49 -9.16
C SER A 281 -1.37 14.41 -10.10
N ARG A 282 -0.59 15.28 -10.74
CA ARG A 282 -1.04 16.60 -11.17
C ARG A 282 -0.61 16.86 -12.61
N ALA A 283 -1.22 16.13 -13.55
CA ALA A 283 -1.34 16.68 -14.89
C ALA A 283 -2.39 17.80 -14.83
N ARG A 284 -1.97 19.02 -15.21
CA ARG A 284 -2.78 20.26 -15.17
C ARG A 284 -4.20 20.02 -15.67
N SER A 285 -5.18 20.49 -14.89
CA SER A 285 -6.49 20.87 -15.42
C SER A 285 -6.24 21.90 -16.53
N ALA A 286 -6.43 21.49 -17.79
CA ALA A 286 -6.44 22.40 -18.94
C ALA A 286 -7.72 23.25 -18.93
#